data_AF-A0A968WXI1-F1
#
_entry.id   AF-A0A968WXI1-F1
#
_cell.length_a   1.000
_cell.length_b   1.000
_cell.length_c   1.000
_cell.angle_alpha   90.00
_cell.angle_beta   90.00
_cell.angle_gamma   90.00
#
_symmetry.space_group_name_H-M   'P 1'
#
loop_
_entity.id
_entity.type
_entity.pdbx_description
1 polymer ?
#
loop_
_entity_poly.entity_id
_entity_poly.type
_entity_poly.pdbx_seq_one_letter_code
_entity_poly.pdbx_strand_id
1 'polypeptide(L)'
;MTEPVGFNKVTCLGNSDTIVGVPLRMQGSVKSRLSANPTVNGNTATLNLVSSSLPTWTGSTRYVKFDSGTKDGSWYDITSNTADSLTINLNGDNLTGAVTSDSIVISEYWTLDTLFPPAAATTDPATTGHAIVASTGTSPIQRRTSILLPDIVTSGINLPASGIFTFKEVLGDE
;
A
#
# COMPACT_ATOMS: atom_id res chain seq x y z
N MET A 1 -24.65 24.66 16.97
CA MET A 1 -24.36 23.72 15.88
C MET A 1 -23.09 24.23 15.21
N THR A 2 -21.98 23.50 15.28
CA THR A 2 -20.74 23.91 14.63
C THR A 2 -20.73 23.40 13.20
N GLU A 3 -20.33 24.25 12.25
CA GLU A 3 -20.18 23.85 10.85
C GLU A 3 -19.12 22.73 10.77
N PRO A 4 -19.33 21.69 9.94
CA PRO A 4 -18.31 20.66 9.73
C PRO A 4 -17.04 21.31 9.15
N VAL A 5 -15.91 21.10 9.84
CA VAL A 5 -14.59 21.59 9.43
C VAL A 5 -14.08 20.80 8.23
N GLY A 6 -14.48 21.24 7.03
CA GLY A 6 -13.95 20.77 5.75
C GLY A 6 -14.60 19.48 5.24
N PHE A 7 -14.82 19.43 3.92
CA PHE A 7 -15.18 18.21 3.21
C PHE A 7 -14.33 18.12 1.94
N ASN A 8 -13.98 16.89 1.55
CA ASN A 8 -13.40 16.62 0.25
C ASN A 8 -14.50 16.15 -0.70
N LYS A 9 -14.70 16.86 -1.81
CA LYS A 9 -15.60 16.44 -2.87
C LYS A 9 -14.80 15.78 -3.98
N VAL A 10 -15.04 14.49 -4.18
CA VAL A 10 -14.51 13.73 -5.32
C VAL A 10 -15.67 13.45 -6.26
N THR A 11 -15.50 13.80 -7.55
CA THR A 11 -16.50 13.48 -8.58
C THR A 11 -16.16 12.11 -9.14
N CYS A 12 -17.03 11.13 -8.90
CA CYS A 12 -16.91 9.81 -9.51
C CYS A 12 -17.54 9.81 -10.91
N LEU A 13 -16.97 9.05 -11.84
CA LEU A 13 -17.50 8.93 -13.20
C LEU A 13 -18.79 8.11 -13.20
N GLY A 14 -19.78 8.52 -14.00
CA GLY A 14 -20.98 7.71 -14.24
C GLY A 14 -20.64 6.46 -15.05
N ASN A 15 -21.29 5.33 -14.76
CA ASN A 15 -21.01 4.03 -15.38
C ASN A 15 -19.54 3.59 -15.24
N SER A 16 -18.94 3.78 -14.07
CA SER A 16 -17.54 3.44 -13.80
C SER A 16 -17.34 3.04 -12.35
N ASP A 17 -16.48 2.04 -12.12
CA ASP A 17 -16.04 1.64 -10.79
C ASP A 17 -14.97 2.63 -10.31
N THR A 18 -15.37 3.68 -9.58
CA THR A 18 -14.43 4.67 -9.02
C THR A 18 -13.98 4.25 -7.62
N ILE A 19 -12.70 3.91 -7.47
CA ILE A 19 -12.11 3.59 -6.16
C ILE A 19 -11.79 4.90 -5.43
N VAL A 20 -12.36 5.08 -4.24
CA VAL A 20 -12.09 6.23 -3.35
C VAL A 20 -11.54 5.71 -2.04
N GLY A 21 -10.46 6.31 -1.54
CA GLY A 21 -9.86 5.94 -0.27
C GLY A 21 -9.11 7.10 0.37
N VAL A 22 -8.94 7.01 1.69
CA VAL A 22 -8.04 7.92 2.41
C VAL A 22 -6.62 7.37 2.25
N PRO A 23 -5.63 8.18 1.81
CA PRO A 23 -4.26 7.70 1.69
C PRO A 23 -3.65 7.51 3.08
N LEU A 24 -3.78 6.31 3.63
CA LEU A 24 -3.08 5.90 4.84
C LEU A 24 -1.70 5.40 4.41
N ARG A 25 -0.66 6.21 4.65
CA ARG A 25 0.73 5.77 4.45
C ARG A 25 1.26 5.19 5.75
N MET A 26 1.94 4.04 5.69
CA MET A 26 2.62 3.49 6.85
C MET A 26 3.75 4.45 7.30
N GLN A 27 3.94 4.59 8.61
CA GLN A 27 5.02 5.39 9.18
C GLN A 27 6.39 4.72 8.89
N GLY A 28 7.46 5.52 8.72
CA GLY A 28 8.83 4.99 8.54
C GLY A 28 9.38 5.05 7.12
N SER A 29 8.90 5.99 6.28
CA SER A 29 9.39 6.13 4.92
C SER A 29 10.85 6.63 4.85
N VAL A 30 11.70 5.96 4.06
CA VAL A 30 13.05 6.44 3.77
C VAL A 30 12.99 7.40 2.60
N LYS A 31 13.52 8.61 2.77
CA LYS A 31 13.65 9.60 1.69
C LYS A 31 15.07 9.58 1.17
N SER A 32 15.23 9.61 -0.15
CA SER A 32 16.54 9.75 -0.80
C SER A 32 16.39 10.45 -2.15
N ARG A 33 17.48 10.52 -2.89
CA ARG A 33 17.54 11.00 -4.27
C ARG A 33 18.30 10.02 -5.13
N LEU A 34 18.03 10.05 -6.43
CA LEU A 34 18.81 9.29 -7.39
C LEU A 34 20.24 9.86 -7.49
N SER A 35 21.25 8.99 -7.32
CA SER A 35 22.66 9.34 -7.50
C SER A 35 23.12 9.22 -8.95
N ALA A 36 22.39 8.47 -9.77
CA ALA A 36 22.57 8.33 -11.20
C ALA A 36 21.20 8.22 -11.91
N ASN A 37 21.18 8.42 -13.23
CA ASN A 37 19.99 8.11 -14.02
C ASN A 37 19.62 6.62 -13.86
N PRO A 38 18.31 6.26 -13.83
CA PRO A 38 17.89 4.87 -13.75
C PRO A 38 18.45 4.01 -14.88
N THR A 39 18.86 2.78 -14.56
CA THR A 39 19.27 1.80 -15.57
C THR A 39 18.14 0.80 -15.80
N VAL A 40 17.51 0.83 -16.97
CA VAL A 40 16.40 -0.07 -17.33
C VAL A 40 16.94 -1.34 -17.99
N ASN A 41 16.45 -2.51 -17.57
CA ASN A 41 16.74 -3.81 -18.17
C ASN A 41 15.45 -4.62 -18.31
N GLY A 42 14.85 -4.58 -19.50
CA GLY A 42 13.54 -5.21 -19.74
C GLY A 42 12.47 -4.60 -18.85
N ASN A 43 11.81 -5.43 -18.04
CA ASN A 43 10.73 -5.00 -17.14
C ASN A 43 11.21 -4.62 -15.73
N THR A 44 12.52 -4.51 -15.51
CA THR A 44 13.07 -4.03 -14.25
C THR A 44 13.96 -2.82 -14.46
N ALA A 45 14.17 -2.05 -13.39
CA ALA A 45 15.15 -0.97 -13.39
C ALA A 45 15.94 -0.94 -12.08
N THR A 46 17.18 -0.47 -12.17
CA THR A 46 18.03 -0.18 -11.02
C THR A 46 18.02 1.32 -10.75
N LEU A 47 17.68 1.68 -9.51
CA LEU A 47 17.77 3.04 -8.98
C LEU A 47 18.94 3.11 -8.01
N ASN A 48 19.96 3.90 -8.34
CA ASN A 48 21.08 4.16 -7.42
C ASN A 48 20.74 5.36 -6.55
N LEU A 49 20.98 5.26 -5.25
CA LEU A 49 20.58 6.24 -4.25
C LEU A 49 21.78 7.02 -3.73
N VAL A 50 21.55 8.27 -3.33
CA VAL A 50 22.57 9.07 -2.64
C VAL A 50 22.68 8.59 -1.19
N SER A 51 23.86 8.07 -0.83
CA SER A 51 24.31 7.83 0.55
C SER A 51 23.26 7.16 1.46
N SER A 52 22.61 6.10 0.99
CA SER A 52 21.70 5.31 1.83
C SER A 52 22.42 4.12 2.46
N SER A 53 22.02 3.78 3.69
CA SER A 53 22.39 2.53 4.36
C SER A 53 21.12 1.69 4.54
N LEU A 54 20.51 1.28 3.42
CA LEU A 54 19.30 0.48 3.47
C LEU A 54 19.62 -0.91 4.03
N PRO A 55 18.79 -1.44 4.94
CA PRO A 55 18.90 -2.85 5.31
C PRO A 55 18.52 -3.71 4.11
N THR A 56 19.10 -4.90 4.00
CA THR A 56 18.72 -5.86 2.96
C THR A 56 17.29 -6.33 3.18
N TRP A 57 16.44 -6.15 2.18
CA TRP A 57 15.05 -6.63 2.20
C TRP A 57 14.90 -7.92 1.41
N THR A 58 14.00 -8.77 1.88
CA THR A 58 13.54 -9.96 1.17
C THR A 58 12.06 -9.82 0.85
N GLY A 59 11.70 -10.04 -0.42
CA GLY A 59 10.31 -9.96 -0.92
C GLY A 59 9.82 -8.55 -1.26
N SER A 60 8.69 -8.50 -2.00
CA SER A 60 8.07 -7.26 -2.50
C SER A 60 7.01 -6.72 -1.53
N THR A 61 7.44 -6.33 -0.33
CA THR A 61 6.58 -5.68 0.68
C THR A 61 6.71 -4.16 0.69
N ARG A 62 7.50 -3.61 -0.26
CA ARG A 62 7.84 -2.20 -0.33
C ARG A 62 7.72 -1.69 -1.76
N TYR A 63 7.46 -0.39 -1.85
CA TYR A 63 7.48 0.35 -3.11
C TYR A 63 8.32 1.61 -2.95
N VAL A 64 8.81 2.09 -4.08
CA VAL A 64 9.38 3.43 -4.21
C VAL A 64 8.39 4.32 -4.93
N LYS A 65 8.23 5.56 -4.48
CA LYS A 65 7.46 6.60 -5.16
C LYS A 65 8.39 7.76 -5.48
N PHE A 66 8.36 8.26 -6.71
CA PHE A 66 8.99 9.53 -7.05
C PHE A 66 8.21 10.68 -6.38
N ASP A 67 8.95 11.64 -5.83
CA ASP A 67 8.44 12.80 -5.09
C ASP A 67 8.87 14.13 -5.76
N SER A 68 9.45 14.03 -6.96
CA SER A 68 9.81 15.16 -7.81
C SER A 68 10.04 14.70 -9.26
N GLY A 69 10.27 15.67 -10.14
CA GLY A 69 10.65 15.43 -11.54
C GLY A 69 9.48 15.00 -12.43
N THR A 70 9.79 14.50 -13.62
CA THR A 70 8.78 14.09 -14.62
C THR A 70 7.94 12.91 -14.13
N LYS A 71 8.46 12.11 -13.21
CA LYS A 71 7.82 10.92 -12.67
C LYS A 71 7.15 11.14 -11.32
N ASP A 72 7.02 12.37 -10.84
CA ASP A 72 6.36 12.65 -9.55
C ASP A 72 5.00 11.94 -9.41
N GLY A 73 4.80 11.28 -8.28
CA GLY A 73 3.63 10.46 -7.99
C GLY A 73 3.67 9.04 -8.56
N SER A 74 4.56 8.74 -9.51
CA SER A 74 4.74 7.38 -10.05
C SER A 74 5.39 6.49 -8.99
N TRP A 75 4.92 5.25 -8.87
CA TRP A 75 5.41 4.28 -7.91
C TRP A 75 5.68 2.92 -8.54
N TYR A 76 6.62 2.18 -7.95
CA TYR A 76 7.11 0.90 -8.47
C TYR A 76 7.40 -0.06 -7.32
N ASP A 77 7.06 -1.33 -7.51
CA ASP A 77 7.38 -2.40 -6.56
C ASP A 77 8.90 -2.58 -6.46
N ILE A 78 9.41 -2.65 -5.23
CA ILE A 78 10.81 -3.00 -4.99
C ILE A 78 10.90 -4.54 -4.97
N THR A 79 11.73 -5.11 -5.84
CA THR A 79 11.95 -6.56 -5.94
C THR A 79 13.18 -7.00 -5.16
N SER A 80 14.20 -6.14 -5.07
CA SER A 80 15.38 -6.33 -4.23
C SER A 80 16.08 -5.00 -3.98
N ASN A 81 17.01 -4.97 -3.04
CA ASN A 81 17.86 -3.82 -2.80
C ASN A 81 19.26 -4.25 -2.33
N THR A 82 20.19 -3.32 -2.46
CA THR A 82 21.46 -3.31 -1.72
C THR A 82 21.42 -2.18 -0.70
N ALA A 83 22.56 -1.81 -0.10
CA ALA A 83 22.64 -0.67 0.81
C ALA A 83 22.27 0.66 0.11
N ASP A 84 22.63 0.81 -1.16
CA ASP A 84 22.56 2.06 -1.92
C ASP A 84 21.86 1.93 -3.29
N SER A 85 21.23 0.80 -3.58
CA SER A 85 20.46 0.64 -4.80
C SER A 85 19.17 -0.15 -4.61
N LEU A 86 18.17 0.17 -5.43
CA LEU A 86 16.90 -0.55 -5.53
C LEU A 86 16.80 -1.21 -6.89
N THR A 87 16.33 -2.45 -6.93
CA THR A 87 15.77 -3.06 -8.14
C THR A 87 14.26 -2.96 -8.06
N ILE A 88 13.64 -2.39 -9.08
CA ILE A 88 12.20 -2.18 -9.15
C ILE A 88 11.59 -2.91 -10.35
N ASN A 89 10.32 -3.29 -10.22
CA ASN A 89 9.50 -3.80 -11.32
C ASN A 89 8.77 -2.64 -12.01
N LEU A 90 8.92 -2.52 -13.32
CA LEU A 90 8.32 -1.44 -14.11
C LEU A 90 6.88 -1.69 -14.52
N ASN A 91 6.41 -2.95 -14.48
CA ASN A 91 5.06 -3.33 -14.96
C ASN A 91 4.68 -2.68 -16.30
N GLY A 92 5.63 -2.60 -17.24
CA GLY A 92 5.44 -2.03 -18.58
C GLY A 92 5.71 -0.52 -18.70
N ASP A 93 6.03 0.20 -17.62
CA ASP A 93 6.60 1.56 -17.72
C ASP A 93 8.06 1.52 -18.18
N ASN A 94 8.63 2.67 -18.55
CA ASN A 94 9.99 2.81 -19.07
C ASN A 94 10.84 3.88 -18.35
N LEU A 95 10.33 4.48 -17.26
CA LEU A 95 11.00 5.54 -16.50
C LEU A 95 11.44 6.77 -17.33
N THR A 96 10.85 7.00 -18.51
CA THR A 96 11.24 8.14 -19.36
C THR A 96 11.10 9.45 -18.58
N GLY A 97 12.17 10.25 -18.57
CA GLY A 97 12.21 11.54 -17.89
C GLY A 97 12.58 11.49 -16.40
N ALA A 98 12.80 10.30 -15.82
CA ALA A 98 13.46 10.17 -14.52
C ALA A 98 14.97 10.39 -14.68
N VAL A 99 15.54 11.24 -13.83
CA VAL A 99 16.94 11.69 -13.93
C VAL A 99 17.63 11.73 -12.56
N THR A 100 18.96 11.85 -12.58
CA THR A 100 19.75 12.10 -11.38
C THR A 100 19.18 13.26 -10.56
N SER A 101 19.30 13.16 -9.24
CA SER A 101 18.76 14.11 -8.24
C SER A 101 17.24 14.11 -8.04
N ASP A 102 16.47 13.36 -8.83
CA ASP A 102 15.05 13.18 -8.54
C ASP A 102 14.88 12.58 -7.14
N SER A 103 13.97 13.16 -6.37
CA SER A 103 13.67 12.75 -5.00
C SER A 103 12.70 11.58 -5.02
N ILE A 104 12.94 10.64 -4.11
CA ILE A 104 12.14 9.44 -3.95
C ILE A 104 11.79 9.21 -2.48
N VAL A 105 10.70 8.50 -2.27
CA VAL A 105 10.25 8.03 -0.97
C VAL A 105 9.99 6.53 -1.05
N ILE A 106 10.69 5.77 -0.22
CA ILE A 106 10.50 4.33 -0.06
C ILE A 106 9.50 4.10 1.06
N SER A 107 8.54 3.20 0.87
CA SER A 107 7.53 2.89 1.89
C SER A 107 7.10 1.43 1.85
N GLU A 108 6.65 0.94 2.99
CA GLU A 108 6.03 -0.38 3.10
C GLU A 108 4.57 -0.33 2.65
N TYR A 109 4.12 -1.45 2.08
CA TYR A 109 2.71 -1.70 1.88
C TYR A 109 2.04 -2.00 3.20
N TRP A 110 0.79 -1.54 3.33
CA TRP A 110 -0.09 -2.11 4.35
C TRP A 110 -0.37 -3.57 4.03
N THR A 111 -0.17 -4.41 5.03
CA THR A 111 -0.70 -5.78 5.02
C THR A 111 -1.95 -5.83 5.89
N LEU A 112 -2.81 -6.81 5.67
CA LEU A 112 -3.97 -7.00 6.55
C LEU A 112 -3.54 -7.26 8.00
N ASP A 113 -2.40 -7.93 8.21
CA ASP A 113 -1.84 -8.20 9.54
C ASP A 113 -1.33 -6.93 10.23
N THR A 114 -0.72 -6.00 9.49
CA THR A 114 -0.27 -4.71 10.05
C THR A 114 -1.42 -3.73 10.28
N LEU A 115 -2.46 -3.80 9.44
CA LEU A 115 -3.65 -2.95 9.57
C LEU A 115 -4.60 -3.46 10.66
N PHE A 116 -4.67 -4.78 10.87
CA PHE A 116 -5.49 -5.45 11.88
C PHE A 116 -4.64 -6.41 12.72
N PRO A 117 -3.73 -5.90 13.57
CA PRO A 117 -2.82 -6.73 14.35
C PRO A 117 -3.60 -7.65 15.30
N PRO A 118 -3.49 -8.99 15.18
CA PRO A 118 -4.22 -9.93 16.03
C PRO A 118 -3.91 -9.75 17.52
N ALA A 119 -2.67 -9.35 17.84
CA ALA A 119 -2.17 -9.18 19.19
C ALA A 119 -2.60 -7.86 19.87
N ALA A 120 -3.31 -6.98 19.17
CA ALA A 120 -3.80 -5.74 19.77
C ALA A 120 -5.08 -5.91 20.61
N ALA A 121 -5.78 -7.05 20.51
CA ALA A 121 -6.84 -7.37 21.46
C ALA A 121 -6.24 -7.80 22.80
N THR A 122 -6.45 -6.98 23.83
CA THR A 122 -6.34 -7.44 25.22
C THR A 122 -7.68 -8.03 25.67
N THR A 123 -7.69 -8.63 26.87
CA THR A 123 -8.92 -9.10 27.53
C THR A 123 -9.91 -7.98 27.87
N ASP A 124 -9.53 -6.71 27.69
CA ASP A 124 -10.39 -5.55 27.92
C ASP A 124 -10.53 -4.68 26.66
N PRO A 125 -11.60 -4.88 25.88
CA PRO A 125 -11.87 -4.11 24.67
C PRO A 125 -12.06 -2.61 24.91
N ALA A 126 -12.36 -2.19 26.14
CA ALA A 126 -12.52 -0.76 26.46
C ALA A 126 -11.17 -0.01 26.47
N THR A 127 -10.05 -0.73 26.58
CA THR A 127 -8.71 -0.14 26.67
C THR A 127 -7.93 -0.20 25.35
N THR A 128 -8.10 -1.27 24.57
CA THR A 128 -7.32 -1.50 23.34
C THR A 128 -8.16 -1.70 22.07
N GLY A 129 -9.50 -1.70 22.21
CA GLY A 129 -10.41 -2.04 21.13
C GLY A 129 -10.51 -3.55 20.89
N HIS A 130 -11.33 -3.94 19.92
CA HIS A 130 -11.49 -5.34 19.53
C HIS A 130 -10.54 -5.72 18.39
N ALA A 131 -9.81 -6.83 18.52
CA ALA A 131 -9.05 -7.38 17.39
C ALA A 131 -10.03 -7.96 16.37
N ILE A 132 -9.79 -7.57 15.12
CA ILE A 132 -10.43 -8.12 13.94
C ILE A 132 -9.48 -9.21 13.44
N VAL A 133 -9.81 -10.48 13.67
CA VAL A 133 -8.97 -11.62 13.28
C VAL A 133 -9.56 -12.37 12.11
N ALA A 134 -8.70 -12.94 11.26
CA ALA A 134 -9.15 -13.75 10.12
C ALA A 134 -10.08 -14.88 10.58
N SER A 135 -11.20 -15.03 9.89
CA SER A 135 -12.17 -16.07 10.20
C SER A 135 -11.72 -17.43 9.69
N THR A 136 -12.04 -18.48 10.42
CA THR A 136 -11.85 -19.87 10.01
C THR A 136 -13.05 -20.45 9.24
N GLY A 137 -14.11 -19.65 9.01
CA GLY A 137 -15.32 -20.11 8.35
C GLY A 137 -16.20 -18.99 7.79
N THR A 138 -17.13 -19.36 6.92
CA THR A 138 -17.98 -18.42 6.18
C THR A 138 -19.39 -18.25 6.77
N SER A 139 -19.68 -18.94 7.87
CA SER A 139 -20.96 -18.82 8.59
C SER A 139 -21.18 -17.39 9.09
N PRO A 140 -22.43 -16.88 9.11
CA PRO A 140 -22.75 -15.56 9.64
C PRO A 140 -22.23 -15.29 11.06
N ILE A 141 -22.15 -16.33 11.92
CA ILE A 141 -21.60 -16.21 13.28
C ILE A 141 -20.07 -16.03 13.26
N GLN A 142 -19.41 -16.53 12.22
CA GLN A 142 -17.95 -16.51 12.06
C GLN A 142 -17.47 -15.36 11.16
N ARG A 143 -18.36 -14.68 10.41
CA ARG A 143 -18.04 -13.55 9.51
C ARG A 143 -18.84 -12.32 9.91
N ARG A 144 -18.35 -11.58 10.92
CA ARG A 144 -18.95 -10.31 11.36
C ARG A 144 -18.57 -9.15 10.45
N THR A 145 -17.35 -9.18 9.91
CA THR A 145 -16.81 -8.14 9.04
C THR A 145 -16.15 -8.77 7.81
N SER A 146 -16.17 -8.06 6.68
CA SER A 146 -15.46 -8.47 5.46
C SER A 146 -14.72 -7.30 4.82
N ILE A 147 -13.52 -7.58 4.33
CA ILE A 147 -12.76 -6.70 3.45
C ILE A 147 -12.90 -7.24 2.03
N LEU A 148 -13.35 -6.37 1.14
CA LEU A 148 -13.52 -6.65 -0.28
C LEU A 148 -12.40 -5.96 -1.03
N LEU A 149 -11.55 -6.74 -1.69
CA LEU A 149 -10.54 -6.18 -2.60
C LEU A 149 -11.17 -5.93 -3.97
N PRO A 150 -10.99 -4.75 -4.57
CA PRO A 150 -11.50 -4.48 -5.91
C PRO A 150 -10.78 -5.35 -6.95
N ASP A 151 -11.49 -5.73 -8.01
CA ASP A 151 -10.85 -6.27 -9.22
C ASP A 151 -10.32 -5.10 -10.05
N ILE A 152 -8.99 -4.99 -10.10
CA ILE A 152 -8.27 -3.95 -10.85
C ILE A 152 -7.63 -4.48 -12.14
N VAL A 153 -7.89 -5.73 -12.49
CA VAL A 153 -7.26 -6.42 -13.63
C VAL A 153 -8.27 -6.62 -14.75
N THR A 154 -9.49 -7.01 -14.39
CA THR A 154 -10.55 -7.25 -15.38
C THR A 154 -11.10 -5.95 -15.92
N SER A 155 -11.38 -5.89 -17.23
CA SER A 155 -12.09 -4.78 -17.84
C SER A 155 -13.60 -4.96 -17.66
N GLY A 156 -14.29 -3.95 -17.12
CA GLY A 156 -15.74 -3.98 -16.96
C GLY A 156 -16.24 -2.89 -16.00
N ILE A 157 -17.52 -2.98 -15.68
CA ILE A 157 -18.20 -2.16 -14.67
C ILE A 157 -18.99 -3.10 -13.74
N ASN A 158 -19.17 -2.72 -12.47
CA ASN A 158 -19.76 -3.59 -11.46
C ASN A 158 -19.01 -4.92 -11.29
N LEU A 159 -17.68 -4.87 -11.29
CA LEU A 159 -16.87 -6.07 -11.11
C LEU A 159 -17.07 -6.65 -9.70
N PRO A 160 -17.16 -7.98 -9.54
CA PRO A 160 -17.15 -8.59 -8.23
C PRO A 160 -15.80 -8.35 -7.54
N ALA A 161 -15.78 -8.46 -6.21
CA ALA A 161 -14.53 -8.38 -5.45
C ALA A 161 -13.56 -9.47 -5.92
N SER A 162 -12.30 -9.10 -6.17
CA SER A 162 -11.22 -10.02 -6.54
C SER A 162 -10.77 -10.90 -5.37
N GLY A 163 -11.01 -10.42 -4.15
CA GLY A 163 -10.74 -11.15 -2.91
C GLY A 163 -11.68 -10.73 -1.79
N ILE A 164 -12.12 -11.70 -0.99
CA ILE A 164 -12.97 -11.47 0.17
C ILE A 164 -12.26 -12.03 1.40
N PHE A 165 -11.80 -11.15 2.28
CA PHE A 165 -11.21 -11.51 3.56
C PHE A 165 -12.25 -11.32 4.64
N THR A 166 -12.49 -12.39 5.40
CA THR A 166 -13.55 -12.43 6.42
C THR A 166 -12.93 -12.40 7.78
N PHE A 167 -13.53 -11.62 8.68
CA PHE A 167 -13.00 -11.42 10.01
C PHE A 167 -14.09 -11.57 11.07
N LYS A 168 -13.64 -11.97 12.26
CA LYS A 168 -14.46 -12.00 13.47
C LYS A 168 -13.80 -11.15 14.55
N GLU A 169 -14.65 -10.66 15.45
CA GLU A 169 -14.24 -10.09 16.72
C GLU A 169 -13.81 -11.22 17.66
N VAL A 170 -12.74 -11.02 18.42
CA VAL A 170 -12.46 -11.87 19.60
C VAL A 170 -13.36 -11.36 20.71
N LEU A 171 -14.41 -12.10 21.03
CA LEU A 171 -15.16 -11.87 22.26
C LEU A 171 -14.33 -12.44 23.41
N GLY A 172 -14.08 -11.63 24.44
CA GLY A 172 -13.68 -12.19 25.72
C GLY A 172 -14.82 -13.07 26.22
N ASP A 173 -14.50 -14.24 26.76
CA ASP A 173 -15.49 -15.09 27.39
C ASP A 173 -16.16 -14.29 28.52
N GLU A 174 -17.45 -13.96 28.36
CA GLU A 174 -18.32 -13.52 29.46
C GLU A 174 -18.70 -14.70 30.34
#